data_AF-A0A6P3XGN8-F1
#
_entry.id   AF-A0A6P3XGN8-F1
#
_cell.length_a   1.000
_cell.length_b   1.000
_cell.length_c   1.000
_cell.angle_alpha   90.00
_cell.angle_beta   90.00
_cell.angle_gamma   90.00
#
_symmetry.space_group_name_H-M   'P 1'
#
loop_
_entity.id
_entity.type
_entity.pdbx_description
1 polymer ?
#
loop_
_entity_poly.entity_id
_entity_poly.type
_entity_poly.pdbx_seq_one_letter_code
_entity_poly.pdbx_strand_id
1 'polypeptide(L)'
;MGRPRSIFNINTKEEYSRKEDLEWAICLNRLMLKIIGLWPPDNRDSREIVGSKLRLLYTFIIWLCILTIPVLASLIRIWGDMKLMIDNLQYSLPLLMTMCKICIIWYKQEALAPLIDMIKNDWIKAKIKVERDVMLIYAAITRRIAICGMFIMLLSLIISIVFPWFGLTVRQVTNLTDPGKPLPFQSYYLHDVSKSPQFELTFLAQGVGSITTAIAYSAVDNFLGLLVIHVCGQLENLHLRLAHMEKYPNFDAVLKYNVQDHIRLI
;
A
#
# COMPACT_ATOMS: atom_id res chain seq x y z
N MET A 1 39.36 21.85 27.56
CA MET A 1 38.07 22.15 26.91
C MET A 1 37.36 20.83 26.57
N GLY A 2 36.60 20.28 27.50
CA GLY A 2 35.75 19.12 27.23
C GLY A 2 34.37 19.59 26.80
N ARG A 3 33.93 19.27 25.58
CA ARG A 3 32.50 19.39 25.22
C ARG A 3 31.70 18.52 26.20
N PRO A 4 30.63 19.02 26.84
CA PRO A 4 29.94 18.27 27.88
C PRO A 4 29.22 17.06 27.25
N ARG A 5 29.60 15.84 27.67
CA ARG A 5 29.01 14.55 27.24
C ARG A 5 27.48 14.51 27.35
N SER A 6 26.89 15.34 28.22
CA SER A 6 25.43 15.42 28.43
C SER A 6 24.68 15.98 27.22
N ILE A 7 25.18 17.03 26.58
CA ILE A 7 24.53 17.65 25.41
C ILE A 7 24.61 16.70 24.20
N PHE A 8 25.73 15.99 24.06
CA PHE A 8 25.89 14.96 23.03
C PHE A 8 24.89 13.83 23.21
N ASN A 9 24.71 13.33 24.45
CA ASN A 9 23.76 12.26 24.76
C ASN A 9 22.28 12.66 24.56
N ILE A 10 21.93 13.92 24.81
CA ILE A 10 20.54 14.42 24.60
C ILE A 10 20.23 14.49 23.10
N ASN A 11 21.13 15.08 22.30
CA ASN A 11 20.95 15.17 20.85
C ASN A 11 20.85 13.80 20.18
N THR A 12 21.65 12.82 20.62
CA THR A 12 21.54 11.44 20.13
C THR A 12 20.22 10.77 20.52
N LYS A 13 19.66 11.09 21.70
CA LYS A 13 18.39 10.53 22.16
C LYS A 13 17.20 11.10 21.38
N GLU A 14 17.22 12.40 21.08
CA GLU A 14 16.18 13.05 20.26
C GLU A 14 16.25 12.63 18.79
N GLU A 15 17.45 12.43 18.23
CA GLU A 15 17.61 11.86 16.90
C GLU A 15 17.08 10.42 16.83
N TYR A 16 17.41 9.59 17.83
CA TYR A 16 16.91 8.23 17.92
C TYR A 16 15.37 8.19 18.01
N SER A 17 14.79 9.02 18.87
CA SER A 17 13.33 9.11 19.02
C SER A 17 12.62 9.55 17.73
N ARG A 18 13.21 10.46 16.94
CA ARG A 18 12.66 10.85 15.62
C ARG A 18 12.72 9.71 14.59
N LYS A 19 13.75 8.86 14.65
CA LYS A 19 13.85 7.67 13.79
C LYS A 19 12.81 6.62 14.17
N GLU A 20 12.54 6.43 15.46
CA GLU A 20 11.47 5.54 15.92
C GLU A 20 10.10 6.01 15.43
N ASP A 21 9.79 7.31 15.51
CA ASP A 21 8.54 7.86 14.99
C ASP A 21 8.40 7.67 13.47
N LEU A 22 9.48 7.92 12.73
CA LEU A 22 9.53 7.69 11.28
C LEU A 22 9.21 6.23 10.96
N GLU A 23 9.93 5.30 11.58
CA GLU A 23 9.70 3.87 11.36
C GLU A 23 8.28 3.48 11.77
N TRP A 24 7.77 3.98 12.89
CA TRP A 24 6.39 3.72 13.31
C TRP A 24 5.35 4.20 12.28
N ALA A 25 5.56 5.39 11.70
CA ALA A 25 4.67 5.99 10.72
C ALA A 25 4.66 5.23 9.38
N ILE A 26 5.82 4.81 8.87
CA ILE A 26 5.94 4.26 7.51
C ILE A 26 6.11 2.73 7.45
N CYS A 27 6.43 2.05 8.55
CA CYS A 27 6.75 0.62 8.59
C CYS A 27 5.66 -0.25 7.96
N LEU A 28 4.39 0.02 8.28
CA LEU A 28 3.27 -0.75 7.76
C LEU A 28 3.19 -0.67 6.22
N ASN A 29 3.20 0.55 5.66
CA ASN A 29 3.18 0.77 4.21
C ASN A 29 4.44 0.20 3.54
N ARG A 30 5.61 0.41 4.15
CA ARG A 30 6.89 -0.11 3.68
C ARG A 30 6.86 -1.63 3.57
N LEU A 31 6.36 -2.32 4.60
CA LEU A 31 6.26 -3.78 4.61
C LEU A 31 5.39 -4.29 3.46
N MET A 32 4.17 -3.73 3.30
CA MET A 32 3.24 -4.16 2.26
C MET A 32 3.82 -3.93 0.85
N LEU A 33 4.38 -2.75 0.57
CA LEU A 33 4.98 -2.44 -0.73
C LEU A 33 6.27 -3.26 -1.00
N LYS A 34 7.03 -3.62 0.03
CA LYS A 34 8.22 -4.49 -0.10
C LYS A 34 7.85 -5.90 -0.54
N ILE A 35 6.75 -6.47 -0.03
CA ILE A 35 6.27 -7.80 -0.40
C ILE A 35 6.03 -7.88 -1.92
N ILE A 36 5.43 -6.82 -2.49
CA ILE A 36 5.11 -6.74 -3.92
C ILE A 36 6.33 -6.35 -4.78
N GLY A 37 7.35 -5.73 -4.18
CA GLY A 37 8.51 -5.21 -4.90
C GLY A 37 8.36 -3.76 -5.41
N LEU A 38 7.35 -3.03 -4.92
CA LEU A 38 7.11 -1.63 -5.27
C LEU A 38 7.91 -0.64 -4.40
N TRP A 39 8.28 -1.05 -3.17
CA TRP A 39 9.03 -0.16 -2.27
C TRP A 39 10.44 0.10 -2.82
N PRO A 40 10.90 1.37 -2.89
CA PRO A 40 12.26 1.67 -3.29
C PRO A 40 13.24 1.10 -2.26
N PRO A 41 14.35 0.47 -2.68
CA PRO A 41 15.30 -0.13 -1.74
C PRO A 41 15.89 0.95 -0.81
N ASP A 42 16.11 0.56 0.44
CA ASP A 42 16.57 1.49 1.48
C ASP A 42 18.02 1.93 1.20
N ASN A 43 18.81 1.03 0.61
CA ASN A 43 20.11 1.33 0.02
C ASN A 43 19.93 1.56 -1.48
N ARG A 44 20.47 2.66 -2.01
CA ARG A 44 20.47 2.94 -3.46
C ARG A 44 21.45 2.06 -4.25
N ASP A 45 21.69 0.85 -3.76
CA ASP A 45 22.49 -0.16 -4.45
C ASP A 45 21.73 -0.62 -5.70
N SER A 46 22.40 -0.53 -6.85
CA SER A 46 21.84 -0.94 -8.14
C SER A 46 21.35 -2.38 -8.12
N ARG A 47 22.00 -3.27 -7.35
CA ARG A 47 21.59 -4.68 -7.25
C ARG A 47 20.24 -4.85 -6.57
N GLU A 48 19.98 -4.13 -5.48
CA GLU A 48 18.70 -4.18 -4.76
C GLU A 48 17.56 -3.59 -5.59
N ILE A 49 17.83 -2.53 -6.35
CA ILE A 49 16.88 -1.91 -7.27
C ILE A 49 16.45 -2.90 -8.35
N VAL A 50 17.42 -3.55 -9.01
CA VAL A 50 17.14 -4.56 -10.04
C VAL A 50 16.38 -5.74 -9.45
N GLY A 51 16.77 -6.22 -8.27
CA GLY A 51 16.08 -7.31 -7.57
C GLY A 51 14.60 -7.01 -7.28
N SER A 52 14.29 -5.79 -6.82
CA SER A 52 12.89 -5.41 -6.54
C SER A 52 12.06 -5.28 -7.81
N LYS A 53 12.64 -4.76 -8.91
CA LYS A 53 11.96 -4.67 -10.22
C LYS A 53 11.69 -6.06 -10.83
N LEU A 54 12.65 -6.98 -10.72
CA LEU A 54 12.47 -8.36 -11.17
C LEU A 54 11.40 -9.08 -10.36
N ARG A 55 11.39 -8.91 -9.03
CA ARG A 55 10.34 -9.44 -8.15
C ARG A 55 8.96 -8.91 -8.55
N LEU A 56 8.84 -7.60 -8.79
CA LEU A 56 7.61 -6.98 -9.24
C LEU A 56 7.12 -7.55 -10.57
N LEU A 57 8.02 -7.66 -11.56
CA LEU A 57 7.70 -8.23 -12.87
C LEU A 57 7.24 -9.69 -12.76
N TYR A 58 7.94 -10.49 -11.97
CA TYR A 58 7.57 -11.89 -11.72
C TYR A 58 6.18 -12.00 -11.07
N THR A 59 5.90 -11.23 -10.01
CA THR A 59 4.59 -11.20 -9.36
C THR A 59 3.49 -10.75 -10.33
N PHE A 60 3.75 -9.73 -11.16
CA PHE A 60 2.80 -9.23 -12.15
C PHE A 60 2.45 -10.28 -13.20
N ILE A 61 3.44 -10.98 -13.75
CA ILE A 61 3.23 -12.06 -14.73
C ILE A 61 2.42 -13.20 -14.10
N ILE A 62 2.73 -13.60 -12.87
CA ILE A 62 1.97 -14.64 -12.16
C ILE A 62 0.50 -14.25 -12.04
N TRP A 63 0.21 -13.04 -11.57
CA TRP A 63 -1.17 -12.60 -11.42
C TRP A 63 -1.90 -12.53 -12.76
N LEU A 64 -1.21 -12.07 -13.82
CA LEU A 64 -1.79 -12.00 -15.16
C LEU A 64 -2.20 -13.39 -15.66
N CYS A 65 -1.32 -14.37 -15.55
CA CYS A 65 -1.54 -15.72 -16.05
C CYS A 65 -2.51 -16.54 -15.18
N ILE A 66 -2.38 -16.46 -13.85
CA ILE A 66 -3.11 -17.33 -12.91
C ILE A 66 -4.48 -16.77 -12.53
N LEU A 67 -4.63 -15.44 -12.49
CA LEU A 67 -5.86 -14.78 -12.04
C LEU A 67 -6.54 -14.03 -13.18
N THR A 68 -5.86 -13.06 -13.80
CA THR A 68 -6.52 -12.10 -14.70
C THR A 68 -7.04 -12.76 -15.97
N ILE A 69 -6.21 -13.52 -16.69
CA ILE A 69 -6.63 -14.19 -17.93
C ILE A 69 -7.79 -15.17 -17.66
N PRO A 70 -7.73 -16.08 -16.66
CA PRO A 70 -8.83 -17.00 -16.37
C PRO A 70 -10.14 -16.30 -15.96
N VAL A 71 -10.06 -15.23 -15.18
CA VAL A 71 -11.24 -14.47 -14.77
C VAL A 71 -11.89 -13.76 -15.95
N LEU A 72 -11.10 -13.14 -16.83
CA LEU A 72 -11.61 -12.51 -18.05
C LEU A 72 -12.18 -13.51 -19.05
N ALA A 73 -11.52 -14.67 -19.21
CA ALA A 73 -12.02 -15.74 -20.06
C ALA A 73 -13.36 -16.29 -19.53
N SER A 74 -13.51 -16.40 -18.20
CA SER A 74 -14.79 -16.73 -17.60
C SER A 74 -15.86 -15.69 -17.91
N LEU A 75 -15.54 -14.39 -17.74
CA LEU A 75 -16.47 -13.29 -18.02
C LEU A 75 -16.99 -13.29 -19.47
N ILE A 76 -16.13 -13.61 -20.44
CA ILE A 76 -16.52 -13.75 -21.85
C ILE A 76 -17.47 -14.93 -22.04
N ARG A 77 -17.23 -16.05 -21.34
CA ARG A 77 -18.03 -17.28 -21.48
C ARG A 77 -19.43 -17.16 -20.90
N ILE A 78 -19.56 -16.46 -19.78
CA ILE A 78 -20.85 -16.19 -19.10
C ILE A 78 -21.54 -14.92 -19.62
N TRP A 79 -21.05 -14.35 -20.72
CA TRP A 79 -21.62 -13.15 -21.32
C TRP A 79 -23.09 -13.36 -21.67
N GLY A 80 -23.94 -12.42 -21.24
CA GLY A 80 -25.39 -12.47 -21.43
C GLY A 80 -26.17 -12.94 -20.19
N ASP A 81 -25.54 -13.60 -19.23
CA ASP A 81 -26.14 -13.86 -17.91
C ASP A 81 -25.75 -12.75 -16.93
N MET A 82 -26.65 -11.78 -16.74
CA MET A 82 -26.40 -10.62 -15.88
C MET A 82 -26.04 -10.99 -14.44
N LYS A 83 -26.60 -12.07 -13.89
CA LYS A 83 -26.34 -12.45 -12.49
C LYS A 83 -24.92 -12.98 -12.35
N LEU A 84 -24.51 -13.87 -13.25
CA LEU A 84 -23.14 -14.41 -13.27
C LEU A 84 -22.11 -13.33 -13.61
N MET A 85 -22.45 -12.40 -14.51
CA MET A 85 -21.57 -11.29 -14.86
C MET A 85 -21.33 -10.38 -13.67
N ILE A 86 -22.38 -10.02 -12.91
CA ILE A 86 -22.24 -9.20 -11.71
C ILE A 86 -21.37 -9.91 -10.67
N ASP A 87 -21.58 -11.21 -10.44
CA ASP A 87 -20.79 -12.01 -9.50
C ASP A 87 -19.31 -12.07 -9.90
N ASN A 88 -19.01 -12.25 -11.19
CA ASN A 88 -17.64 -12.20 -11.70
C ASN A 88 -17.01 -10.79 -11.57
N LEU A 89 -17.76 -9.75 -11.92
CA LEU A 89 -17.29 -8.36 -11.91
C LEU A 89 -16.89 -7.87 -10.51
N GLN A 90 -17.51 -8.40 -9.45
CA GLN A 90 -17.12 -8.10 -8.07
C GLN A 90 -15.65 -8.42 -7.79
N TYR A 91 -15.09 -9.44 -8.45
CA TYR A 91 -13.70 -9.84 -8.29
C TYR A 91 -12.81 -9.35 -9.43
N SER A 92 -13.31 -9.35 -10.66
CA SER A 92 -12.51 -8.96 -11.82
C SER A 92 -12.18 -7.47 -11.84
N LEU A 93 -13.10 -6.60 -11.41
CA LEU A 93 -12.85 -5.15 -11.37
C LEU A 93 -11.75 -4.77 -10.36
N PRO A 94 -11.78 -5.21 -9.08
CA PRO A 94 -10.67 -4.94 -8.16
C PRO A 94 -9.33 -5.50 -8.63
N LEU A 95 -9.33 -6.69 -9.26
CA LEU A 95 -8.10 -7.29 -9.81
C LEU A 95 -7.52 -6.42 -10.92
N LEU A 96 -8.33 -6.01 -11.90
CA LEU A 96 -7.89 -5.12 -12.99
C LEU A 96 -7.43 -3.76 -12.45
N MET A 97 -8.16 -3.20 -11.49
CA MET A 97 -7.77 -1.96 -10.82
C MET A 97 -6.39 -2.10 -10.15
N THR A 98 -6.12 -3.23 -9.49
CA THR A 98 -4.81 -3.52 -8.90
C THR A 98 -3.71 -3.55 -9.96
N MET A 99 -3.95 -4.23 -11.08
CA MET A 99 -2.99 -4.28 -12.19
C MET A 99 -2.69 -2.89 -12.75
N CYS A 100 -3.73 -2.08 -12.98
CA CYS A 100 -3.57 -0.69 -13.43
C CYS A 100 -2.78 0.15 -12.41
N LYS A 101 -3.11 0.05 -11.12
CA LYS A 101 -2.40 0.74 -10.04
C LYS A 101 -0.91 0.39 -10.02
N ILE A 102 -0.58 -0.90 -10.15
CA ILE A 102 0.83 -1.34 -10.21
C ILE A 102 1.54 -0.73 -11.42
N CYS A 103 0.94 -0.78 -12.62
CA CYS A 103 1.51 -0.17 -13.81
C CYS A 103 1.76 1.33 -13.63
N ILE A 104 0.80 2.06 -13.03
CA ILE A 104 0.91 3.50 -12.76
C ILE A 104 2.05 3.78 -11.77
N ILE A 105 2.08 3.08 -10.63
CA ILE A 105 3.11 3.30 -9.60
C ILE A 105 4.49 2.93 -10.12
N TRP A 106 4.59 1.84 -10.88
CA TRP A 106 5.85 1.45 -11.51
C TRP A 106 6.32 2.51 -12.50
N TYR A 107 5.44 3.01 -13.37
CA TYR A 107 5.77 4.09 -14.29
C TYR A 107 6.18 5.39 -13.56
N LYS A 108 5.54 5.69 -12.43
CA LYS A 108 5.81 6.91 -11.63
C LYS A 108 6.86 6.72 -10.54
N GLN A 109 7.56 5.60 -10.50
CA GLN A 109 8.47 5.25 -9.40
C GLN A 109 9.57 6.30 -9.17
N GLU A 110 10.11 6.88 -10.24
CA GLU A 110 11.13 7.94 -10.17
C GLU A 110 10.60 9.24 -9.58
N ALA A 111 9.32 9.55 -9.81
CA ALA A 111 8.66 10.72 -9.23
C ALA A 111 8.24 10.48 -7.76
N LEU A 112 7.98 9.23 -7.37
CA LEU A 112 7.59 8.88 -5.99
C LEU A 112 8.79 8.77 -5.04
N ALA A 113 9.97 8.39 -5.53
CA ALA A 113 11.19 8.31 -4.73
C ALA A 113 11.53 9.61 -3.97
N PRO A 114 11.57 10.80 -4.61
CA PRO A 114 11.85 12.04 -3.90
C PRO A 114 10.77 12.40 -2.87
N LEU A 115 9.50 12.01 -3.09
CA LEU A 115 8.43 12.23 -2.10
C LEU A 115 8.63 11.39 -0.84
N ILE A 116 9.09 10.15 -0.99
CA ILE A 116 9.43 9.29 0.16
C ILE A 116 10.61 9.89 0.92
N ASP A 117 11.63 10.37 0.21
CA ASP A 117 12.78 11.01 0.84
C ASP A 117 12.39 12.33 1.53
N MET A 118 11.46 13.10 0.96
CA MET A 118 10.88 14.28 1.60
C MET A 118 10.18 13.93 2.92
N ILE A 119 9.32 12.89 2.94
CA ILE A 119 8.71 12.41 4.19
C ILE A 119 9.78 12.04 5.22
N LYS A 120 10.78 11.23 4.84
CA LYS A 120 11.86 10.81 5.74
C LYS A 120 12.60 12.03 6.31
N ASN A 121 12.94 12.99 5.47
CA ASN A 121 13.62 14.21 5.87
C ASN A 121 12.75 15.05 6.82
N ASP A 122 11.45 15.16 6.54
CA ASP A 122 10.52 15.88 7.42
C ASP A 122 10.43 15.25 8.80
N TRP A 123 10.44 13.92 8.91
CA TRP A 123 10.44 13.23 10.19
C TRP A 123 11.73 13.46 10.97
N ILE A 124 12.89 13.33 10.30
CA ILE A 124 14.21 13.44 10.91
C ILE A 124 14.56 14.90 11.24
N LYS A 125 14.01 15.89 10.53
CA LYS A 125 14.26 17.32 10.79
C LYS A 125 13.93 17.69 12.24
N ALA A 126 14.81 18.49 12.87
CA ALA A 126 14.56 19.01 14.21
C ALA A 126 13.37 19.97 14.17
N LYS A 127 12.44 19.81 15.10
CA LYS A 127 11.18 20.56 15.14
C LYS A 127 10.71 20.73 16.57
N ILE A 128 9.91 21.75 16.82
CA ILE A 128 9.30 21.97 18.14
C ILE A 128 8.31 20.85 18.46
N LYS A 129 8.08 20.61 19.76
CA LYS A 129 7.22 19.52 20.23
C LYS A 129 5.82 19.55 19.60
N VAL A 130 5.21 20.74 19.48
CA VAL A 130 3.88 20.92 18.89
C VAL A 130 3.83 20.41 17.44
N GLU A 131 4.83 20.76 16.62
CA GLU A 131 4.88 20.32 15.21
C GLU A 131 5.08 18.80 15.08
N ARG A 132 5.84 18.21 16.00
CA ARG A 132 6.02 16.76 16.08
C ARG A 132 4.72 16.06 16.46
N ASP A 133 4.01 16.59 17.45
CA ASP A 133 2.74 16.04 17.93
C ASP A 133 1.68 16.07 16.82
N VAL A 134 1.62 17.16 16.04
CA VAL A 134 0.76 17.25 14.84
C VAL A 134 1.08 16.14 13.84
N MET A 135 2.36 15.96 13.48
CA MET A 135 2.76 14.88 12.55
C MET A 135 2.39 13.49 13.08
N LEU A 136 2.54 13.23 14.38
CA LEU A 136 2.17 11.97 15.01
C LEU A 136 0.66 11.73 14.96
N ILE A 137 -0.16 12.76 15.17
CA ILE A 137 -1.63 12.66 15.06
C ILE A 137 -2.03 12.24 13.64
N TYR A 138 -1.50 12.93 12.62
CA TYR A 138 -1.80 12.61 11.22
C TYR A 138 -1.28 11.23 10.78
N ALA A 139 -0.09 10.84 11.26
CA ALA A 139 0.42 9.49 11.05
C ALA A 139 -0.48 8.43 11.72
N ALA A 140 -0.96 8.68 12.93
CA ALA A 140 -1.87 7.79 13.65
C ALA A 140 -3.21 7.62 12.90
N ILE A 141 -3.77 8.72 12.36
CA ILE A 141 -4.99 8.68 11.55
C ILE A 141 -4.77 7.79 10.33
N THR A 142 -3.70 8.03 9.57
CA THR A 142 -3.34 7.22 8.39
C THR A 142 -3.24 5.74 8.75
N ARG A 143 -2.55 5.43 9.86
CA ARG A 143 -2.33 4.05 10.30
C ARG A 143 -3.63 3.37 10.73
N ARG A 144 -4.53 4.08 11.41
CA ARG A 144 -5.85 3.57 11.80
C ARG A 144 -6.72 3.26 10.59
N ILE A 145 -6.72 4.14 9.59
CA ILE A 145 -7.43 3.93 8.31
C ILE A 145 -6.88 2.68 7.63
N ALA A 146 -5.55 2.54 7.54
CA ALA A 146 -4.91 1.37 6.93
C ALA A 146 -5.25 0.07 7.67
N ILE A 147 -5.20 0.06 9.01
CA ILE A 147 -5.53 -1.12 9.83
C ILE A 147 -7.01 -1.50 9.68
N CYS A 148 -7.92 -0.53 9.69
CA CYS A 148 -9.34 -0.76 9.47
C CYS A 148 -9.60 -1.38 8.09
N GLY A 149 -9.00 -0.82 7.03
CA GLY A 149 -9.10 -1.34 5.67
C GLY A 149 -8.56 -2.77 5.55
N MET A 150 -7.39 -3.05 6.15
CA MET A 150 -6.83 -4.41 6.16
C MET A 150 -7.72 -5.41 6.91
N PHE A 151 -8.37 -4.99 8.01
CA PHE A 151 -9.28 -5.84 8.75
C PHE A 151 -10.52 -6.21 7.93
N ILE A 152 -11.14 -5.23 7.26
CA ILE A 152 -12.28 -5.48 6.36
C ILE A 152 -11.88 -6.43 5.23
N MET A 153 -10.72 -6.18 4.62
CA MET A 153 -10.18 -7.02 3.54
C MET A 153 -9.89 -8.45 3.99
N LEU A 154 -9.36 -8.64 5.20
CA LEU A 154 -9.12 -9.95 5.80
C LEU A 154 -10.45 -10.72 5.98
N LEU A 155 -11.49 -10.05 6.49
CA LEU A 155 -12.82 -10.67 6.62
C LEU A 155 -13.38 -11.08 5.24
N SER A 156 -13.25 -10.23 4.23
CA SER A 156 -13.64 -10.56 2.86
C SER A 156 -12.90 -11.78 2.32
N LEU A 157 -11.58 -11.87 2.52
CA LEU A 157 -10.78 -13.02 2.08
C LEU A 157 -11.14 -14.31 2.82
N ILE A 158 -11.43 -14.24 4.13
CA ILE A 158 -11.91 -15.40 4.90
C ILE A 158 -13.24 -15.90 4.32
N ILE A 159 -14.19 -15.00 4.05
CA ILE A 159 -15.48 -15.38 3.46
C ILE A 159 -15.28 -15.94 2.05
N SER A 160 -14.43 -15.34 1.21
CA SER A 160 -14.24 -15.79 -0.17
C SER A 160 -13.41 -17.06 -0.32
N ILE A 161 -12.50 -17.39 0.60
CA ILE A 161 -11.58 -18.53 0.49
C ILE A 161 -11.92 -19.65 1.47
N VAL A 162 -12.15 -19.32 2.74
CA VAL A 162 -12.32 -20.31 3.81
C VAL A 162 -13.72 -20.92 3.77
N PHE A 163 -14.77 -20.12 3.54
CA PHE A 163 -16.14 -20.65 3.54
C PHE A 163 -16.39 -21.67 2.41
N PRO A 164 -15.90 -21.47 1.16
CA PRO A 164 -15.98 -22.50 0.13
C PRO A 164 -15.32 -23.82 0.51
N TRP A 165 -14.28 -23.81 1.36
CA TRP A 165 -13.65 -25.04 1.86
C TRP A 165 -14.61 -25.90 2.68
N PHE A 166 -15.55 -25.27 3.39
CA PHE A 166 -16.60 -25.92 4.17
C PHE A 166 -17.89 -26.13 3.38
N GLY A 167 -17.88 -25.89 2.05
CA GLY A 167 -19.06 -26.01 1.20
C GLY A 167 -20.05 -24.83 1.32
N LEU A 168 -19.68 -23.76 2.02
CA LEU A 168 -20.48 -22.54 2.15
C LEU A 168 -20.11 -21.58 1.02
N THR A 169 -20.85 -21.61 -0.08
CA THR A 169 -20.57 -20.76 -1.25
C THR A 169 -21.43 -19.50 -1.21
N VAL A 170 -20.82 -18.32 -1.13
CA VAL A 170 -21.54 -17.04 -1.20
C VAL A 170 -21.85 -16.63 -2.65
N ARG A 171 -21.08 -17.16 -3.61
CA ARG A 171 -21.22 -16.88 -5.04
C ARG A 171 -22.29 -17.73 -5.72
N GLN A 172 -22.75 -17.30 -6.89
CA GLN A 172 -23.59 -18.11 -7.77
C GLN A 172 -22.78 -19.23 -8.42
N VAL A 173 -23.03 -20.47 -8.01
CA VAL A 173 -22.38 -21.66 -8.58
C VAL A 173 -23.25 -22.25 -9.69
N THR A 174 -22.66 -22.46 -10.86
CA THR A 174 -23.34 -23.09 -12.00
C THR A 174 -22.42 -24.08 -12.72
N ASN A 175 -22.99 -25.08 -13.39
CA ASN A 175 -22.21 -26.03 -14.20
C ASN A 175 -21.45 -25.37 -15.37
N LEU A 176 -21.82 -24.16 -15.76
CA LEU A 176 -21.13 -23.38 -16.80
C LEU A 176 -19.75 -22.90 -16.34
N THR A 177 -19.64 -22.52 -15.06
CA THR A 177 -18.42 -21.98 -14.47
C THR A 177 -17.66 -23.00 -13.63
N ASP A 178 -18.35 -23.98 -13.05
CA ASP A 178 -17.78 -24.95 -12.11
C ASP A 178 -18.33 -26.36 -12.39
N PRO A 179 -17.84 -27.05 -13.42
CA PRO A 179 -18.19 -28.45 -13.64
C PRO A 179 -17.53 -29.31 -12.56
N GLY A 180 -18.21 -29.51 -11.43
CA GLY A 180 -17.74 -30.31 -10.30
C GLY A 180 -17.63 -29.50 -9.00
N LYS A 181 -16.41 -29.34 -8.48
CA LYS A 181 -16.16 -28.58 -7.24
C LYS A 181 -16.02 -27.08 -7.55
N PRO A 182 -16.71 -26.18 -6.84
CA PRO A 182 -16.60 -24.75 -7.08
C PRO A 182 -15.24 -24.20 -6.63
N LEU A 183 -14.61 -23.42 -7.51
CA LEU A 183 -13.43 -22.62 -7.16
C LEU A 183 -13.85 -21.37 -6.37
N PRO A 184 -12.96 -20.78 -5.53
CA PRO A 184 -13.25 -19.55 -4.79
C PRO A 184 -13.73 -18.42 -5.69
N PHE A 185 -13.07 -18.24 -6.84
CA PHE A 185 -13.38 -17.17 -7.79
C PHE A 185 -13.80 -17.72 -9.15
N GLN A 186 -14.75 -17.03 -9.76
CA GLN A 186 -15.32 -17.45 -11.04
C GLN A 186 -14.27 -17.26 -12.15
N SER A 187 -13.75 -18.36 -12.66
CA SER A 187 -12.56 -18.39 -13.51
C SER A 187 -12.63 -19.58 -14.47
N TYR A 188 -12.05 -19.41 -15.65
CA TYR A 188 -12.00 -20.44 -16.67
C TYR A 188 -10.55 -20.76 -17.00
N TYR A 189 -10.13 -21.99 -16.68
CA TYR A 189 -8.81 -22.50 -17.00
C TYR A 189 -8.88 -23.43 -18.22
N LEU A 190 -7.81 -23.44 -19.02
CA LEU A 190 -7.71 -24.31 -20.21
C LEU A 190 -7.45 -25.78 -19.86
N HIS A 191 -7.10 -26.08 -18.61
CA HIS A 191 -6.89 -27.43 -18.11
C HIS A 191 -8.08 -27.89 -17.26
N ASP A 192 -8.24 -29.21 -17.12
CA ASP A 192 -9.32 -29.81 -16.32
C ASP A 192 -9.05 -29.60 -14.82
N VAL A 193 -9.77 -28.62 -14.24
CA VAL A 193 -9.70 -28.28 -12.81
C VAL A 193 -10.58 -29.17 -11.93
N SER A 194 -11.37 -30.08 -12.50
CA SER A 194 -12.30 -30.92 -11.72
C SER A 194 -11.62 -32.10 -11.02
N LYS A 195 -10.41 -32.45 -11.47
CA LYS A 195 -9.64 -33.61 -11.00
C LYS A 195 -8.63 -33.21 -9.93
N SER A 196 -8.36 -34.16 -9.03
CA SER A 196 -7.25 -34.04 -8.09
C SER A 196 -5.95 -34.51 -8.76
N PRO A 197 -4.81 -33.81 -8.60
CA PRO A 197 -4.55 -32.69 -7.68
C PRO A 197 -4.77 -31.28 -8.29
N GLN A 198 -5.25 -31.17 -9.54
CA GLN A 198 -5.35 -29.89 -10.25
C GLN A 198 -6.29 -28.91 -9.54
N PHE A 199 -7.39 -29.41 -9.01
CA PHE A 199 -8.34 -28.62 -8.22
C PHE A 199 -7.63 -27.96 -7.03
N GLU A 200 -6.97 -28.77 -6.19
CA GLU A 200 -6.34 -28.30 -4.95
C GLU A 200 -5.22 -27.29 -5.24
N LEU A 201 -4.43 -27.52 -6.29
CA LEU A 201 -3.39 -26.59 -6.71
C LEU A 201 -3.95 -25.26 -7.22
N THR A 202 -5.01 -25.30 -8.02
CA THR A 202 -5.67 -24.10 -8.56
C THR A 202 -6.34 -23.30 -7.45
N PHE A 203 -7.02 -23.99 -6.53
CA PHE A 203 -7.61 -23.38 -5.34
C PHE A 203 -6.55 -22.66 -4.51
N LEU A 204 -5.43 -23.32 -4.21
CA LEU A 204 -4.34 -22.73 -3.45
C LEU A 204 -3.73 -21.52 -4.18
N ALA A 205 -3.52 -21.64 -5.49
CA ALA A 205 -2.98 -20.57 -6.32
C ALA A 205 -3.92 -19.34 -6.34
N GLN A 206 -5.24 -19.55 -6.40
CA GLN A 206 -6.22 -18.48 -6.27
C GLN A 206 -6.22 -17.85 -4.88
N GLY A 207 -6.10 -18.65 -3.82
CA GLY A 207 -6.03 -18.15 -2.45
C GLY A 207 -4.79 -17.27 -2.23
N VAL A 208 -3.59 -17.77 -2.56
CA VAL A 208 -2.34 -17.00 -2.46
C VAL A 208 -2.37 -15.79 -3.39
N GLY A 209 -2.85 -15.97 -4.61
CA GLY A 209 -3.00 -14.89 -5.58
C GLY A 209 -3.91 -13.77 -5.07
N SER A 210 -5.08 -14.09 -4.55
CA SER A 210 -6.03 -13.11 -4.01
C SER A 210 -5.53 -12.42 -2.76
N ILE A 211 -4.85 -13.12 -1.84
CA ILE A 211 -4.21 -12.49 -0.67
C ILE A 211 -3.15 -11.49 -1.13
N THR A 212 -2.30 -11.88 -2.07
CA THR A 212 -1.20 -11.01 -2.53
C THR A 212 -1.69 -9.82 -3.36
N THR A 213 -2.71 -9.98 -4.20
CA THR A 213 -3.34 -8.86 -4.94
C THR A 213 -4.06 -7.91 -3.99
N ALA A 214 -4.76 -8.43 -2.98
CA ALA A 214 -5.41 -7.64 -1.95
C ALA A 214 -4.40 -6.79 -1.16
N ILE A 215 -3.26 -7.38 -0.75
CA ILE A 215 -2.15 -6.65 -0.13
C ILE A 215 -1.67 -5.51 -1.05
N ALA A 216 -1.42 -5.76 -2.34
CA ALA A 216 -0.97 -4.70 -3.25
C ALA A 216 -2.00 -3.60 -3.45
N TYR A 217 -3.28 -3.96 -3.60
CA TYR A 217 -4.37 -3.00 -3.74
C TYR A 217 -4.37 -2.04 -2.56
N SER A 218 -4.38 -2.57 -1.33
CA SER A 218 -4.33 -1.75 -0.12
C SER A 218 -3.00 -1.02 0.05
N ALA A 219 -1.87 -1.61 -0.33
CA ALA A 219 -0.56 -0.99 -0.18
C ALA A 219 -0.44 0.32 -1.00
N VAL A 220 -0.92 0.30 -2.24
CA VAL A 220 -0.89 1.49 -3.10
C VAL A 220 -1.80 2.58 -2.54
N ASP A 221 -3.02 2.23 -2.13
CA ASP A 221 -3.99 3.21 -1.58
C ASP A 221 -3.51 3.79 -0.25
N ASN A 222 -3.00 2.94 0.64
CA ASN A 222 -2.44 3.37 1.92
C ASN A 222 -1.20 4.25 1.73
N PHE A 223 -0.39 4.01 0.70
CA PHE A 223 0.77 4.83 0.40
C PHE A 223 0.38 6.22 -0.12
N LEU A 224 -0.58 6.28 -1.05
CA LEU A 224 -1.13 7.57 -1.52
C LEU A 224 -1.82 8.32 -0.38
N GLY A 225 -2.60 7.63 0.46
CA GLY A 225 -3.22 8.21 1.65
C GLY A 225 -2.19 8.76 2.63
N LEU A 226 -1.09 8.03 2.87
CA LEU A 226 0.02 8.49 3.70
C LEU A 226 0.65 9.76 3.16
N LEU A 227 0.89 9.85 1.84
CA LEU A 227 1.44 11.05 1.20
C LEU A 227 0.51 12.25 1.40
N VAL A 228 -0.77 12.11 1.08
CA VAL A 228 -1.76 13.19 1.20
C VAL A 228 -1.88 13.66 2.65
N ILE A 229 -2.05 12.72 3.58
CA ILE A 229 -2.23 13.04 4.99
C ILE A 229 -0.95 13.64 5.59
N HIS A 230 0.24 13.20 5.17
CA HIS A 230 1.51 13.83 5.57
C HIS A 230 1.59 15.28 5.11
N VAL A 231 1.22 15.57 3.86
CA VAL A 231 1.17 16.95 3.33
C VAL A 231 0.17 17.80 4.12
N CYS A 232 -1.02 17.27 4.46
CA CYS A 232 -1.96 17.96 5.34
C CYS A 232 -1.34 18.29 6.72
N GLY A 233 -0.59 17.36 7.31
CA GLY A 233 0.13 17.62 8.56
C GLY A 233 1.23 18.69 8.42
N GLN A 234 1.92 18.75 7.27
CA GLN A 234 2.88 19.83 6.99
C GLN A 234 2.19 21.19 6.81
N LEU A 235 1.02 21.22 6.17
CA LEU A 235 0.22 22.43 6.02
C LEU A 235 -0.30 22.94 7.37
N GLU A 236 -0.71 22.06 8.27
CA GLU A 236 -1.10 22.41 9.63
C GLU A 236 0.08 23.01 10.41
N ASN A 237 1.26 22.40 10.31
CA ASN A 237 2.48 22.95 10.90
C ASN A 237 2.82 24.33 10.34
N LEU A 238 2.67 24.55 9.03
CA LEU A 238 2.85 25.86 8.43
C LEU A 238 1.84 26.87 8.99
N HIS A 239 0.56 26.50 9.07
CA HIS A 239 -0.47 27.35 9.66
C HIS A 239 -0.12 27.78 11.09
N LEU A 240 0.31 26.82 11.93
CA LEU A 240 0.74 27.11 13.29
C LEU A 240 1.93 28.07 13.35
N ARG A 241 2.93 27.92 12.47
CA ARG A 241 4.07 28.85 12.40
C ARG A 241 3.64 30.25 11.98
N LEU A 242 2.75 30.36 10.99
CA LEU A 242 2.23 31.65 10.51
C LEU A 242 1.41 32.36 11.60
N ALA A 243 0.53 31.63 12.29
CA ALA A 243 -0.33 32.18 13.35
C ALA A 243 0.44 32.72 14.56
N HIS A 244 1.66 32.22 14.80
CA HIS A 244 2.52 32.67 15.89
C HIS A 244 3.65 33.59 15.42
N MET A 245 3.68 33.97 14.14
CA MET A 245 4.79 34.70 13.53
C MET A 245 4.99 36.11 14.11
N GLU A 246 3.89 36.79 14.47
CA GLU A 246 3.90 38.15 15.03
C GLU A 246 4.66 38.26 16.36
N LYS A 247 4.90 37.13 17.04
CA LYS A 247 5.62 37.09 18.33
C LYS A 247 7.14 37.10 18.16
N TYR A 248 7.66 36.97 16.94
CA TYR A 248 9.10 36.90 16.69
C TYR A 248 9.67 38.28 16.31
N PRO A 249 10.81 38.68 16.90
CA PRO A 249 11.42 40.00 16.63
C PRO A 249 11.95 40.16 15.20
N ASN A 250 12.21 39.05 14.48
CA ASN A 250 12.72 39.04 13.10
C ASN A 250 11.69 38.44 12.14
N PHE A 251 10.57 39.16 11.92
CA PHE A 251 9.47 38.73 11.06
C PHE A 251 9.94 38.30 9.65
N ASP A 252 10.72 39.14 8.96
CA ASP A 252 11.16 38.87 7.58
C ASP A 252 11.99 37.58 7.45
N ALA A 253 12.84 37.29 8.45
CA ALA A 253 13.64 36.08 8.47
C ALA A 253 12.79 34.82 8.67
N VAL A 254 11.80 34.90 9.57
CA VAL A 254 10.86 33.80 9.84
C VAL A 254 9.94 33.57 8.63
N LEU A 255 9.44 34.64 8.00
CA LEU A 255 8.63 34.54 6.79
C LEU A 255 9.42 33.89 5.64
N LYS A 256 10.64 34.36 5.39
CA LYS A 256 11.53 33.78 4.37
C LYS A 256 11.80 32.29 4.61
N TYR A 257 12.06 31.90 5.85
CA TYR A 257 12.24 30.48 6.21
C TYR A 257 10.98 29.65 5.93
N ASN A 258 9.79 30.14 6.33
CA ASN A 258 8.54 29.42 6.10
C ASN A 258 8.21 29.26 4.61
N VAL A 259 8.45 30.30 3.80
CA VAL A 259 8.27 30.24 2.34
C VAL A 259 9.22 29.22 1.72
N GLN A 260 10.51 29.24 2.10
CA GLN A 260 11.49 28.27 1.60
C GLN A 260 11.16 26.83 2.02
N ASP A 261 10.70 26.64 3.26
CA ASP A 261 10.31 25.33 3.79
C ASP A 261 9.01 24.80 3.16
N HIS A 262 8.15 25.67 2.64
CA HIS A 262 6.90 25.28 2.01
C HIS A 262 7.04 25.01 0.51
N ILE A 263 7.87 25.79 -0.20
CA ILE A 263 8.12 25.61 -1.64
C ILE A 263 8.61 24.19 -1.96
N ARG A 264 9.34 23.54 -1.05
CA ARG A 264 9.81 22.15 -1.25
C ARG A 264 8.69 21.09 -1.27
N LEU A 265 7.49 21.44 -0.83
CA LEU A 265 6.32 20.54 -0.78
C LEU A 265 5.45 20.63 -2.05
N ILE A 266 5.72 21.60 -2.93
CA ILE A 266 5.03 21.87 -4.21
C ILE A 266 5.89 21.34 -5.35
#